data_AF-A0AB34TP05-F1
#
_entry.id   AF-A0AB34TP05-F1
#
_cell.length_a   1.000
_cell.length_b   1.000
_cell.length_c   1.000
_cell.angle_alpha   90.00
_cell.angle_beta   90.00
_cell.angle_gamma   90.00
#
_symmetry.space_group_name_H-M   'P 1'
#
loop_
_entity.id
_entity.type
_entity.pdbx_description
1 polymer ?
#
loop_
_entity_poly.entity_id
_entity_poly.type
_entity_poly.pdbx_seq_one_letter_code
_entity_poly.pdbx_strand_id
1 'polypeptide(L)'
;MLKSAQFQSLGGAALKVLMFLAAQYNGKNNGDLSATKDMVDGTGVCSPSKIHGLLLELEAAGFIVKTRHGIKKQCNLYAITWYSIDECEGKGLEIAPGPPRNDWRKTESLAPSGVLTGPLRGLKAA
;
A
#
# COMPACT_ATOMS: atom_id res chain seq x y z
N MET A 1 -0.70 -11.43 -11.38
CA MET A 1 -0.47 -10.03 -10.99
C MET A 1 -0.53 -9.14 -12.23
N LEU A 2 0.48 -9.10 -13.10
CA LEU A 2 0.48 -8.23 -14.31
C LEU A 2 -0.69 -8.41 -15.29
N LYS A 3 -1.32 -9.59 -15.33
CA LYS A 3 -2.49 -9.89 -16.18
C LYS A 3 -3.83 -9.45 -15.57
N SER A 4 -3.87 -8.90 -14.35
CA SER A 4 -5.13 -8.50 -13.70
C SER A 4 -5.67 -7.19 -14.25
N ALA A 5 -6.99 -6.99 -14.14
CA ALA A 5 -7.64 -5.73 -14.51
C ALA A 5 -7.11 -4.56 -13.66
N GLN A 6 -6.86 -4.80 -12.36
CA GLN A 6 -6.29 -3.82 -11.43
C GLN A 6 -4.92 -3.33 -11.89
N PHE A 7 -4.08 -4.21 -12.44
CA PHE A 7 -2.77 -3.80 -12.97
C PHE A 7 -2.95 -2.94 -14.22
N GLN A 8 -3.83 -3.36 -15.14
CA GLN A 8 -4.08 -2.67 -16.40
C GLN A 8 -4.72 -1.29 -16.21
N SER A 9 -5.45 -1.07 -15.11
CA SER A 9 -6.05 0.22 -14.78
C SER A 9 -5.09 1.23 -14.15
N LEU A 10 -3.88 0.83 -13.75
CA LEU A 10 -2.93 1.74 -13.12
C LEU A 10 -2.43 2.80 -14.11
N GLY A 11 -2.38 4.05 -13.66
CA GLY A 11 -1.69 5.11 -14.38
C GLY A 11 -0.18 4.86 -14.44
N GLY A 12 0.48 5.32 -15.51
CA GLY A 12 1.93 5.14 -15.67
C GLY A 12 2.78 5.71 -14.52
N ALA A 13 2.31 6.79 -13.87
CA ALA A 13 2.95 7.34 -12.69
C ALA A 13 2.80 6.44 -11.46
N ALA A 14 1.62 5.83 -11.26
CA ALA A 14 1.40 4.87 -10.17
C ALA A 14 2.26 3.62 -10.37
N LEU A 15 2.37 3.13 -11.61
CA LEU A 15 3.28 2.03 -11.95
C LEU A 15 4.74 2.36 -11.61
N LYS A 16 5.23 3.58 -11.92
CA LYS A 16 6.58 4.02 -11.52
C LYS A 16 6.76 4.02 -10.00
N VAL A 17 5.78 4.52 -9.24
CA VAL A 17 5.82 4.50 -7.77
C VAL A 17 5.79 3.06 -7.23
N LEU A 18 5.01 2.17 -7.84
CA LEU A 18 4.98 0.76 -7.46
C LEU A 18 6.35 0.10 -7.64
N MET A 19 7.01 0.34 -8.77
CA MET A 19 8.36 -0.17 -9.01
C MET A 19 9.39 0.47 -8.07
N PHE A 20 9.23 1.75 -7.74
CA PHE A 20 10.07 2.44 -6.77
C PHE A 20 9.98 1.82 -5.36
N LEU A 21 8.78 1.48 -4.89
CA LEU A 21 8.60 0.75 -3.63
C LEU A 21 9.17 -0.67 -3.72
N ALA A 22 8.87 -1.39 -4.81
CA ALA A 22 9.35 -2.75 -5.00
C ALA A 22 10.89 -2.84 -5.05
N ALA A 23 11.57 -1.82 -5.58
CA ALA A 23 13.03 -1.76 -5.62
C ALA A 23 13.69 -1.60 -4.24
N GLN A 24 12.96 -1.12 -3.22
CA GLN A 24 13.45 -1.05 -1.84
C GLN A 24 13.42 -2.42 -1.13
N TYR A 25 12.70 -3.39 -1.68
CA TYR A 25 12.58 -4.71 -1.06
C TYR A 25 13.88 -5.52 -1.21
N ASN A 26 14.41 -6.00 -0.09
CA ASN A 26 15.68 -6.72 0.00
C ASN A 26 15.54 -8.18 0.47
N GLY A 27 14.31 -8.72 0.47
CA GLY A 27 14.02 -10.08 0.92
C GLY A 27 13.60 -10.20 2.39
N LYS A 28 13.76 -9.16 3.21
CA LYS A 28 13.45 -9.19 4.65
C LYS A 28 12.90 -7.89 5.24
N ASN A 29 12.45 -6.96 4.40
CA ASN A 29 11.93 -5.65 4.81
C ASN A 29 10.57 -5.29 4.17
N ASN A 30 9.81 -6.25 3.65
CA ASN A 30 8.50 -5.98 3.08
C ASN A 30 7.51 -5.61 4.20
N GLY A 31 7.20 -4.33 4.30
CA GLY A 31 6.53 -3.72 5.45
C GLY A 31 7.27 -2.51 5.98
N ASP A 32 8.53 -2.32 5.59
CA ASP A 32 9.37 -1.14 5.82
C ASP A 32 9.76 -0.47 4.48
N LEU A 33 8.80 -0.36 3.58
CA LEU A 33 8.96 0.38 2.32
C LEU A 33 8.33 1.76 2.48
N SER A 34 8.92 2.79 1.87
CA SER A 34 8.41 4.15 2.01
C SER A 34 8.56 4.98 0.74
N ALA A 35 7.68 5.97 0.57
CA ALA A 35 7.78 6.94 -0.50
C ALA A 35 7.41 8.33 0.04
N THR A 36 8.41 9.02 0.57
CA THR A 36 8.26 10.40 1.06
C THR A 36 8.40 11.40 -0.09
N LYS A 37 7.96 12.65 0.13
CA LYS A 37 8.13 13.74 -0.84
C LYS A 37 9.60 13.93 -1.22
N ASP A 38 10.49 13.95 -0.23
CA ASP A 38 11.92 14.15 -0.44
C ASP A 38 12.55 12.99 -1.22
N MET A 39 12.12 11.74 -0.96
CA MET A 39 12.59 10.57 -1.70
C MET A 39 12.21 10.63 -3.18
N VAL A 40 10.95 10.97 -3.48
CA VAL A 40 10.49 11.01 -4.88
C VAL A 40 11.01 12.23 -5.63
N ASP A 41 11.28 13.33 -4.92
CA ASP A 41 11.94 14.52 -5.49
C ASP A 41 13.38 14.20 -5.88
N GLY A 42 14.17 13.65 -4.95
CA GLY A 42 15.57 13.32 -5.17
C GLY A 42 15.80 12.24 -6.23
N THR A 43 14.80 11.41 -6.51
CA THR A 43 14.89 10.34 -7.53
C THR A 43 14.17 10.68 -8.84
N GLY A 44 13.36 11.73 -8.88
CA GLY A 44 12.56 12.10 -10.06
C GLY A 44 11.49 11.08 -10.46
N VAL A 45 11.12 10.14 -9.57
CA VAL A 45 10.14 9.07 -9.84
C VAL A 45 8.77 9.65 -10.19
N CYS A 46 8.36 10.69 -9.46
CA CYS A 46 7.15 11.45 -9.72
C CYS A 46 7.23 12.83 -9.06
N SER A 47 6.31 13.73 -9.42
CA SER A 47 6.20 15.01 -8.72
C SER A 47 5.82 14.81 -7.24
N PRO A 48 6.49 15.50 -6.29
CA PRO A 48 6.20 15.38 -4.85
C PRO A 48 4.76 15.74 -4.47
N SER A 49 4.07 16.55 -5.27
CA SER A 49 2.65 16.89 -5.04
C SER A 49 1.71 15.71 -5.34
N LYS A 50 2.12 14.77 -6.19
CA LYS A 50 1.28 13.65 -6.65
C LYS A 50 1.42 12.39 -5.81
N ILE A 51 2.51 12.23 -5.06
CA ILE A 51 2.86 10.96 -4.40
C ILE A 51 1.74 10.43 -3.50
N HIS A 52 1.04 11.30 -2.76
CA HIS A 52 -0.05 10.88 -1.90
C HIS A 52 -1.21 10.23 -2.69
N GLY A 53 -1.65 10.87 -3.77
CA GLY A 53 -2.70 10.33 -4.63
C GLY A 53 -2.29 9.02 -5.31
N LEU A 54 -1.02 8.92 -5.74
CA LEU A 54 -0.49 7.70 -6.36
C LEU A 54 -0.41 6.53 -5.36
N LEU A 55 -0.04 6.79 -4.10
CA LEU A 55 -0.06 5.77 -3.05
C LEU A 55 -1.49 5.29 -2.77
N LEU A 56 -2.46 6.21 -2.71
CA LEU A 56 -3.88 5.85 -2.56
C LEU A 56 -4.39 5.02 -3.73
N GLU A 57 -4.01 5.36 -4.98
CA GLU A 57 -4.34 4.56 -6.17
C GLU A 57 -3.79 3.13 -6.06
N LEU A 58 -2.54 2.97 -5.62
CA LEU A 58 -1.91 1.66 -5.44
C LEU A 58 -2.52 0.84 -4.30
N GLU A 59 -2.91 1.50 -3.19
CA GLU A 59 -3.65 0.87 -2.10
C GLU A 59 -5.03 0.39 -2.58
N ALA A 60 -5.76 1.25 -3.30
CA ALA A 60 -7.08 0.92 -3.84
C ALA A 60 -7.04 -0.21 -4.88
N ALA A 61 -6.00 -0.24 -5.71
CA ALA A 61 -5.76 -1.31 -6.68
C ALA A 61 -5.20 -2.60 -6.02
N GLY A 62 -4.89 -2.57 -4.72
CA GLY A 62 -4.46 -3.73 -3.95
C GLY A 62 -3.02 -4.18 -4.22
N PHE A 63 -2.16 -3.31 -4.75
CA PHE A 63 -0.75 -3.64 -5.01
C PHE A 63 0.15 -3.35 -3.83
N ILE A 64 -0.23 -2.37 -3.00
CA ILE A 64 0.43 -2.07 -1.74
C ILE A 64 -0.58 -2.07 -0.60
N VAL A 65 -0.09 -2.26 0.62
CA VAL A 65 -0.86 -2.04 1.84
C VAL A 65 -0.04 -1.16 2.76
N LYS A 66 -0.67 -0.18 3.40
CA LYS A 66 -0.03 0.61 4.45
C LYS A 66 0.13 -0.26 5.70
N THR A 67 1.37 -0.49 6.10
CA THR A 67 1.75 -1.31 7.25
C THR A 67 1.94 -0.49 8.51
N ARG A 68 2.17 0.82 8.37
CA ARG A 68 2.21 1.78 9.49
C ARG A 68 1.76 3.16 9.02
N HIS A 69 0.92 3.81 9.79
CA HIS A 69 0.58 5.21 9.61
C HIS A 69 1.68 6.12 10.14
N GLY A 70 2.05 7.10 9.34
CA GLY A 70 2.97 8.15 9.74
C GLY A 70 2.30 9.14 10.68
N ILE A 71 3.04 9.55 11.70
CA ILE A 71 2.70 10.69 12.58
C ILE A 71 3.74 11.80 12.40
N LYS A 72 3.68 12.86 13.22
CA LYS A 72 4.68 13.94 13.18
C LYS A 72 6.10 13.36 13.30
N LYS A 73 6.96 13.63 12.30
CA LYS A 73 8.33 13.11 12.14
C LYS A 73 8.44 11.60 11.83
N GLN A 74 7.37 10.93 11.42
CA GLN A 74 7.40 9.54 10.99
C GLN A 74 6.69 9.38 9.65
N CYS A 75 7.31 8.68 8.70
CA CYS A 75 6.68 8.38 7.41
C CYS A 75 5.73 7.19 7.52
N ASN A 76 4.77 7.15 6.58
CA ASN A 76 4.00 5.94 6.31
C ASN A 76 4.94 4.83 5.83
N LEU A 77 4.69 3.60 6.28
CA LEU A 77 5.32 2.40 5.74
C LEU A 77 4.31 1.58 4.96
N TYR A 78 4.83 0.86 3.98
CA TYR A 78 4.06 0.04 3.06
C TYR A 78 4.70 -1.33 2.86
N ALA A 79 3.88 -2.29 2.42
CA ALA A 79 4.31 -3.56 1.87
C ALA A 79 3.71 -3.76 0.47
N ILE A 80 4.45 -4.41 -0.42
CA ILE A 80 3.92 -4.94 -1.68
C ILE A 80 3.16 -6.23 -1.42
N THR A 81 1.97 -6.38 -1.99
CA THR A 81 1.02 -7.41 -1.56
C THR A 81 1.26 -8.80 -2.17
N TRP A 82 2.15 -8.93 -3.16
CA TRP A 82 2.51 -10.22 -3.77
C TRP A 82 3.70 -10.93 -3.08
N TYR A 83 4.31 -10.32 -2.07
CA TYR A 83 5.27 -10.96 -1.17
C TYR A 83 4.71 -11.01 0.26
N SER A 84 5.29 -11.88 1.08
CA SER A 84 4.99 -11.97 2.51
C SER A 84 5.33 -10.65 3.19
N ILE A 85 4.56 -10.26 4.22
CA ILE A 85 4.95 -9.15 5.10
C ILE A 85 5.96 -9.70 6.10
N ASP A 86 7.10 -9.04 6.19
CA ASP A 86 8.21 -9.41 7.07
C ASP A 86 8.04 -8.80 8.47
N GLU A 87 8.85 -9.27 9.41
CA GLU A 87 8.80 -8.83 10.82
C GLU A 87 9.17 -7.36 11.02
N CYS A 88 10.13 -6.85 10.24
CA CYS A 88 10.60 -5.47 10.30
C CYS A 88 10.79 -4.96 11.75
N GLU A 89 11.65 -5.63 12.51
CA GLU A 89 11.91 -5.33 13.93
C GLU A 89 12.15 -3.83 14.18
N GLY A 90 11.55 -3.32 15.25
CA GLY A 90 11.69 -1.91 15.65
C GLY A 90 10.93 -0.91 14.78
N LYS A 91 10.20 -1.34 13.74
CA LYS A 91 9.41 -0.44 12.87
C LYS A 91 8.02 -0.15 13.41
N GLY A 92 7.48 -0.99 14.31
CA GLY A 92 6.15 -0.81 14.88
C GLY A 92 5.07 -0.93 13.81
N LEU A 93 5.06 -2.05 13.09
CA LEU A 93 4.02 -2.32 12.09
C LEU A 93 2.66 -2.53 12.78
N GLU A 94 1.61 -1.97 12.18
CA GLU A 94 0.21 -2.16 12.60
C GLU A 94 -0.40 -3.42 11.99
N ILE A 95 0.25 -3.98 10.96
CA ILE A 95 -0.12 -5.25 10.33
C ILE A 95 0.93 -6.29 10.72
N ALA A 96 0.47 -7.41 11.27
CA ALA A 96 1.34 -8.51 11.65
C ALA A 96 2.03 -9.14 10.42
N PRO A 97 3.26 -9.68 10.60
CA PRO A 97 3.94 -10.46 9.57
C PRO A 97 3.10 -11.65 9.13
N GLY A 98 3.21 -12.04 7.86
CA GLY A 98 2.35 -13.08 7.34
C GLY A 98 2.51 -13.34 5.85
N PRO A 99 1.76 -14.33 5.31
CA PRO A 99 1.85 -14.73 3.92
C PRO A 99 1.44 -13.60 2.96
N PRO A 100 1.76 -13.72 1.65
CA PRO A 100 1.39 -12.72 0.66
C PRO A 100 -0.12 -12.49 0.61
N ARG A 101 -0.55 -11.24 0.76
CA ARG A 101 -1.97 -10.86 0.82
C ARG A 101 -2.68 -10.96 -0.53
N ASN A 102 -1.97 -10.70 -1.62
CA ASN A 102 -2.47 -10.67 -2.99
C ASN A 102 -3.75 -9.84 -3.17
N ASP A 103 -3.83 -8.68 -2.53
CA ASP A 103 -5.06 -7.86 -2.47
C ASP A 103 -5.58 -7.46 -3.86
N TRP A 104 -4.70 -7.32 -4.86
CA TRP A 104 -5.04 -7.09 -6.27
C TRP A 104 -5.93 -8.16 -6.92
N ARG A 105 -6.13 -9.34 -6.27
CA ARG A 105 -7.06 -10.38 -6.73
C ARG A 105 -8.50 -10.12 -6.32
N LYS A 106 -8.73 -9.24 -5.35
CA LYS A 106 -10.06 -8.97 -4.82
C LYS A 106 -10.83 -8.10 -5.81
N THR A 107 -12.03 -8.54 -6.16
CA THR A 107 -12.90 -7.90 -7.16
C THR A 107 -13.59 -6.63 -6.62
N GLU A 108 -13.64 -6.49 -5.30
CA GLU A 108 -14.21 -5.35 -4.58
C GLU A 108 -13.06 -4.47 -4.03
N SER A 109 -13.16 -3.15 -4.17
CA SER A 109 -12.21 -2.22 -3.56
C SER A 109 -12.24 -2.42 -2.05
N LEU A 110 -11.13 -2.86 -1.45
CA LEU A 110 -11.01 -2.89 0.00
C LEU A 110 -11.17 -1.45 0.53
N ALA A 111 -11.96 -1.28 1.58
CA ALA A 111 -11.95 -0.03 2.33
C ALA A 111 -10.51 0.25 2.79
N PRO A 112 -10.06 1.52 2.78
CA PRO A 112 -8.72 1.88 3.22
C PRO A 112 -8.48 1.30 4.63
N SER A 113 -7.31 0.67 4.82
CA SER A 113 -6.92 0.03 6.09
C SER A 113 -7.12 1.01 7.26
N GLY A 114 -8.16 0.77 8.07
CA GLY A 114 -8.48 1.62 9.22
C GLY A 114 -9.98 1.74 9.57
N VAL A 115 -10.90 1.36 8.68
CA VAL A 115 -12.33 1.34 9.03
C VAL A 115 -12.71 -0.03 9.57
N LEU A 116 -12.95 -0.11 10.88
CA LEU A 116 -13.70 -1.21 11.48
C LEU A 116 -15.13 -1.15 10.91
N THR A 117 -15.41 -1.90 9.86
CA THR A 117 -16.78 -2.13 9.41
C THR A 117 -17.45 -3.08 10.40
N GLY A 118 -17.99 -2.49 11.48
CA GLY A 118 -19.03 -3.18 12.25
C GLY A 118 -20.17 -3.55 11.31
N PRO A 119 -20.80 -4.72 11.47
CA PRO A 119 -21.89 -5.13 10.60
C PRO A 119 -23.02 -4.09 10.65
N LEU A 120 -23.42 -3.59 9.49
CA LEU A 120 -24.63 -2.78 9.33
C LEU A 120 -25.81 -3.60 9.87
N ARG A 121 -26.26 -3.26 11.08
CA ARG A 121 -27.46 -3.84 11.66
C ARG A 121 -28.61 -3.45 10.76
N GLY A 122 -29.20 -4.46 10.11
CA GLY A 122 -30.30 -4.28 9.17
C GLY A 122 -31.41 -3.42 9.77
N LEU A 123 -31.76 -2.37 9.02
CA LEU A 123 -32.98 -1.61 9.21
C LEU A 123 -34.15 -2.57 8.97
N LYS A 124 -34.79 -3.03 10.04
CA LYS A 124 -36.06 -3.74 9.94
C LYS A 124 -37.14 -2.70 9.63
N ALA A 125 -37.73 -2.81 8.45
CA ALA A 125 -39.01 -2.20 8.14
C ALA A 125 -40.12 -2.97 8.88
N ALA A 126 -40.93 -2.25 9.65
CA ALA A 126 -42.33 -2.50 9.96
C ALA A 126 -42.90 -1.26 10.66
#